data_AF-A0AAU3F4Q6-F1
#
_entry.id   AF-A0AAU3F4Q6-F1
#
_cell.length_a   1.000
_cell.length_b   1.000
_cell.length_c   1.000
_cell.angle_alpha   90.00
_cell.angle_beta   90.00
_cell.angle_gamma   90.00
#
_symmetry.space_group_name_H-M   'P 1'
#
loop_
_entity.id
_entity.type
_entity.pdbx_description
1 polymer ?
#
loop_
_entity_poly.entity_id
_entity_poly.type
_entity_poly.pdbx_seq_one_letter_code
_entity_poly.pdbx_strand_id
1 'polypeptide(L)'
;MPEPKPEEPADLWDKANEPDDPYAVKAHQSDYEPSDLDDDQEPEEEDYVPWTPFQRLAERHGPISFTTTVTARMPFGDEPGDLDVSSGTPVLDVRRTMVDSHGRPLEVTTITAPSDRFEVASAPQWLATARSTGAESAAALTL
;
A
#
# COMPACT_ATOMS: atom_id res chain seq x y z
N MET A 1 5.18 37.11 -10.94
CA MET A 1 4.76 36.23 -9.84
C MET A 1 5.07 34.81 -10.30
N PRO A 2 5.85 34.01 -9.55
CA PRO A 2 6.04 32.62 -9.91
C PRO A 2 4.72 31.87 -9.77
N GLU A 3 4.42 30.99 -10.72
CA GLU A 3 3.25 30.10 -10.68
C GLU A 3 3.35 29.20 -9.44
N PRO A 4 2.23 28.97 -8.71
CA PRO A 4 2.22 28.01 -7.61
C PRO A 4 2.54 26.63 -8.18
N LYS A 5 3.57 25.98 -7.62
CA LYS A 5 3.88 24.59 -7.97
C LYS A 5 2.65 23.73 -7.66
N PRO A 6 2.29 22.77 -8.54
CA PRO A 6 1.26 21.81 -8.21
C PRO A 6 1.67 21.13 -6.92
N GLU A 7 0.81 21.24 -5.92
CA GLU A 7 0.92 20.48 -4.69
C GLU A 7 0.98 19.01 -5.07
N GLU A 8 2.14 18.39 -4.81
CA GLU A 8 2.27 16.93 -4.92
C GLU A 8 1.12 16.33 -4.14
N PRO A 9 0.41 15.32 -4.69
CA PRO A 9 -0.62 14.66 -3.92
C PRO A 9 0.09 14.10 -2.70
N ALA A 10 -0.08 14.77 -1.55
CA ALA A 10 0.30 14.21 -0.26
C ALA A 10 -0.15 12.75 -0.28
N ASP A 11 0.74 11.85 0.09
CA ASP A 11 0.45 10.42 0.09
C ASP A 11 -0.92 10.28 0.76
N LEU A 12 -1.92 9.78 0.02
CA LEU A 12 -3.32 9.84 0.49
C LEU A 12 -3.47 9.13 1.86
N TRP A 13 -2.50 8.27 2.18
CA TRP A 13 -2.29 7.58 3.44
C TRP A 13 -1.83 8.47 4.60
N ASP A 14 -1.02 9.51 4.36
CA ASP A 14 -0.61 10.47 5.39
C ASP A 14 -1.79 11.35 5.81
N LYS A 15 -2.64 11.76 4.84
CA LYS A 15 -3.87 12.50 5.13
C LYS A 15 -4.92 11.66 5.86
N ALA A 16 -5.02 10.37 5.55
CA ALA A 16 -5.97 9.47 6.21
C ALA A 16 -5.70 9.28 7.72
N ASN A 17 -4.49 9.64 8.18
CA ASN A 17 -4.06 9.56 9.57
C ASN A 17 -3.96 10.92 10.27
N GLU A 18 -4.43 12.01 9.65
CA GLU A 18 -4.52 13.31 10.32
C GLU A 18 -5.55 13.25 11.47
N PRO A 19 -5.16 13.60 12.71
CA PRO A 19 -5.97 13.33 13.90
C PRO A 19 -7.30 14.11 13.96
N ASP A 20 -7.45 15.16 13.16
CA ASP A 20 -8.60 16.08 13.19
C ASP A 20 -9.47 16.04 11.91
N ASP A 21 -9.22 15.13 10.97
CA ASP A 21 -10.10 14.98 9.79
C ASP A 21 -11.37 14.18 10.18
N PRO A 22 -12.58 14.78 10.15
CA PRO A 22 -13.82 14.08 10.47
C PRO A 22 -14.19 12.98 9.46
N TYR A 23 -13.49 12.89 8.33
CA TYR A 23 -13.61 11.82 7.34
C TYR A 23 -12.42 10.84 7.36
N ALA A 24 -11.47 10.99 8.30
CA ALA A 24 -10.39 10.02 8.47
C ALA A 24 -10.97 8.64 8.76
N VAL A 25 -10.74 7.71 7.84
CA VAL A 25 -11.16 6.32 8.01
C VAL A 25 -10.01 5.54 8.61
N LYS A 26 -10.27 4.90 9.75
CA LYS A 26 -9.25 4.15 10.47
C LYS A 26 -8.93 2.84 9.76
N ALA A 27 -7.65 2.62 9.52
CA ALA A 27 -7.06 1.33 9.18
C ALA A 27 -5.88 1.07 10.11
N HIS A 28 -5.62 -0.19 10.44
CA HIS A 28 -4.43 -0.57 11.18
C HIS A 28 -3.40 -1.13 10.21
N GLN A 29 -2.21 -0.53 10.15
CA GLN A 29 -1.09 -1.02 9.37
C GLN A 29 0.06 -1.42 10.28
N SER A 30 0.69 -2.54 9.95
CA SER A 30 1.93 -2.99 10.57
C SER A 30 2.89 -3.44 9.47
N ASP A 31 4.14 -3.00 9.58
CA ASP A 31 5.23 -3.38 8.68
C ASP A 31 6.26 -4.17 9.49
N TYR A 32 6.72 -5.28 8.90
CA TYR A 32 7.75 -6.14 9.47
C TYR A 32 8.86 -6.36 8.45
N GLU A 33 10.07 -5.98 8.84
CA GLU A 33 11.31 -6.24 8.10
C GLU A 33 12.11 -7.33 8.82
N PRO A 34 12.56 -8.38 8.11
CA PRO A 34 13.47 -9.37 8.67
C PRO A 34 14.77 -8.74 9.21
N SER A 35 15.15 -9.11 10.43
CA SER A 35 16.30 -8.54 11.16
C SER A 35 17.67 -8.78 10.51
N ASP A 36 17.75 -9.69 9.53
CA ASP A 36 18.95 -9.99 8.75
C ASP A 36 19.04 -9.16 7.45
N LEU A 37 18.20 -8.12 7.33
CA LEU A 37 18.24 -7.09 6.29
C LEU A 37 18.74 -5.74 6.83
N ASP A 38 18.75 -5.57 8.15
CA ASP A 38 19.35 -4.42 8.83
C ASP A 38 20.87 -4.50 8.65
N ASP A 39 21.40 -3.63 7.81
CA ASP A 39 22.83 -3.35 7.74
C ASP A 39 23.04 -2.08 8.58
N ASP A 40 23.97 -2.10 9.55
CA ASP A 40 24.21 -1.07 10.58
C ASP A 40 24.65 0.32 10.03
N GLN A 41 24.42 0.60 8.75
CA GLN A 41 24.81 1.84 8.08
C GLN A 41 23.63 2.82 8.10
N GLU A 42 23.61 3.71 9.11
CA GLU A 42 22.81 4.94 9.01
C GLU A 42 23.25 5.73 7.77
N PRO A 43 22.33 6.20 6.92
CA PRO A 43 22.70 6.98 5.75
C PRO A 43 23.36 8.30 6.18
N GLU A 44 24.49 8.64 5.56
CA GLU A 44 25.08 9.98 5.72
C GLU A 44 24.06 11.03 5.25
N GLU A 45 23.87 12.11 6.03
CA GLU A 45 22.85 13.15 5.81
C GLU A 45 22.91 13.82 4.40
N GLU A 46 24.01 13.66 3.66
CA GLU A 46 24.23 14.28 2.35
C GLU A 46 23.60 13.55 1.15
N ASP A 47 23.16 12.29 1.29
CA ASP A 47 22.59 11.48 0.20
C ASP A 47 21.05 11.39 0.22
N TYR A 48 20.38 12.37 0.82
CA TYR A 48 18.91 12.42 0.89
C TYR A 48 18.27 12.76 -0.47
N VAL A 49 18.30 11.81 -1.40
CA VAL A 49 17.38 11.75 -2.54
C VAL A 49 16.05 11.21 -2.02
N PRO A 50 14.88 11.75 -2.45
CA PRO A 50 13.58 11.26 -2.02
C PRO A 50 13.27 9.92 -2.70
N TRP A 51 14.03 8.90 -2.32
CA TRP A 51 13.73 7.52 -2.67
C TRP A 51 12.58 7.07 -1.78
N THR A 52 11.54 6.52 -2.40
CA THR A 52 10.57 5.71 -1.65
C THR A 52 11.31 4.57 -0.94
N PRO A 53 10.87 4.12 0.25
CA PRO A 53 11.51 3.01 0.98
C PRO A 53 11.78 1.78 0.09
N PHE A 54 10.87 1.50 -0.85
CA PHE A 54 10.98 0.37 -1.79
C PHE A 54 12.10 0.53 -2.82
N GLN A 55 12.45 1.75 -3.23
CA GLN A 55 13.56 1.98 -4.15
C GLN A 55 14.90 1.64 -3.51
N ARG A 56 15.08 1.95 -2.22
CA ARG A 56 16.30 1.56 -1.47
C ARG A 56 16.44 0.05 -1.37
N LEU A 57 15.34 -0.65 -1.07
CA LEU A 57 15.33 -2.12 -1.03
C LEU A 57 15.65 -2.72 -2.41
N ALA A 58 15.13 -2.15 -3.49
CA ALA A 58 15.42 -2.61 -4.85
C ALA A 58 16.88 -2.37 -5.28
N GLU A 59 17.49 -1.26 -4.87
CA GLU A 59 18.92 -1.00 -5.12
C GLU A 59 19.81 -2.00 -4.39
N ARG A 60 19.45 -2.36 -3.15
CA ARG A 60 20.24 -3.28 -2.32
C ARG A 60 20.06 -4.75 -2.69
N HIS A 61 18.82 -5.17 -2.97
CA HIS A 61 18.46 -6.58 -3.15
C HIS A 61 18.15 -6.97 -4.60
N GLY A 62 18.28 -6.03 -5.54
CA GLY A 62 17.95 -6.23 -6.94
C GLY A 62 16.45 -6.16 -7.21
N PRO A 63 15.97 -6.72 -8.34
CA PRO A 63 14.56 -6.66 -8.70
C PRO A 63 13.65 -7.21 -7.59
N ILE A 64 12.68 -6.40 -7.19
CA ILE A 64 11.67 -6.75 -6.19
C ILE A 64 10.34 -7.08 -6.85
N SER A 65 9.58 -7.97 -6.24
CA SER A 65 8.20 -8.27 -6.63
C SER A 65 7.30 -8.35 -5.40
N PHE A 66 5.99 -8.20 -5.62
CA PHE A 66 5.00 -8.24 -4.55
C PHE A 66 4.08 -9.44 -4.70
N THR A 67 3.83 -10.12 -3.58
CA THR A 67 2.71 -11.05 -3.45
C THR A 67 1.70 -10.45 -2.49
N THR A 68 0.44 -10.34 -2.92
CA THR A 68 -0.64 -9.81 -2.09
C THR A 68 -1.70 -10.86 -1.88
N THR A 69 -2.08 -11.08 -0.63
CA THR A 69 -3.25 -11.89 -0.25
C THR A 69 -4.27 -11.00 0.42
N VAL A 70 -5.54 -11.17 0.06
CA VAL A 70 -6.66 -10.41 0.61
C VAL A 70 -7.69 -11.38 1.15
N THR A 71 -8.11 -11.18 2.39
CA THR A 71 -9.17 -11.96 3.02
C THR A 71 -10.17 -11.05 3.71
N ALA A 72 -11.43 -11.47 3.79
CA ALA A 72 -12.45 -10.80 4.58
C ALA A 72 -12.83 -11.67 5.79
N ARG A 73 -13.02 -11.05 6.95
CA ARG A 73 -13.45 -11.74 8.18
C ARG A 73 -14.24 -10.81 9.10
N MET A 74 -14.89 -11.38 10.10
CA MET A 74 -15.46 -10.57 11.19
C MET A 74 -14.33 -10.01 12.09
N PRO A 75 -14.47 -8.77 12.60
CA PRO A 75 -13.53 -8.23 13.56
C PRO A 75 -13.59 -9.00 14.89
N PHE A 76 -12.47 -9.03 15.62
CA PHE A 76 -12.35 -9.68 16.93
C PHE A 76 -11.55 -8.82 17.91
N GLY A 77 -11.64 -9.14 19.22
CA GLY A 77 -10.90 -8.41 20.25
C GLY A 77 -11.30 -6.93 20.30
N ASP A 78 -10.30 -6.05 20.29
CA ASP A 78 -10.46 -4.59 20.37
C ASP A 78 -10.67 -3.92 19.00
N GLU A 79 -10.55 -4.68 17.89
CA GLU A 79 -10.70 -4.16 16.52
C GLU A 79 -12.01 -3.38 16.27
N PRO A 80 -13.18 -3.77 16.82
CA PRO A 80 -14.39 -2.98 16.64
C PRO A 80 -14.27 -1.53 17.13
N GLY A 81 -13.59 -1.33 18.26
CA GLY A 81 -13.35 0.00 18.82
C GLY A 81 -12.22 0.73 18.10
N ASP A 82 -11.13 0.02 17.80
CA ASP A 82 -9.95 0.60 17.16
C ASP A 82 -10.26 1.08 15.74
N LEU A 83 -11.05 0.33 14.99
CA LEU A 83 -11.41 0.62 13.60
C LEU A 83 -12.76 1.35 13.45
N ASP A 84 -13.45 1.62 14.57
CA ASP A 84 -14.79 2.21 14.58
C ASP A 84 -15.75 1.47 13.62
N VAL A 85 -15.87 0.15 13.80
CA VAL A 85 -16.75 -0.69 12.98
C VAL A 85 -17.98 -1.15 13.75
N SER A 86 -19.12 -1.06 13.08
CA SER A 86 -20.39 -1.52 13.66
C SER A 86 -20.46 -3.05 13.73
N SER A 87 -21.24 -3.58 14.67
CA SER A 87 -21.51 -5.02 14.76
C SER A 87 -22.06 -5.56 13.44
N GLY A 88 -21.39 -6.56 12.87
CA GLY A 88 -21.77 -7.17 11.60
C GLY A 88 -21.01 -6.63 10.39
N THR A 89 -20.16 -5.60 10.55
CA THR A 89 -19.27 -5.10 9.49
C THR A 89 -17.99 -5.93 9.45
N PRO A 90 -17.68 -6.62 8.33
CA PRO A 90 -16.41 -7.32 8.16
C PRO A 90 -15.23 -6.34 8.06
N VAL A 91 -14.03 -6.89 8.25
CA VAL A 91 -12.77 -6.23 7.93
C VAL A 91 -12.08 -6.94 6.78
N LEU A 92 -11.31 -6.19 6.01
CA LEU A 92 -10.36 -6.66 5.01
C LEU A 92 -9.00 -6.79 5.67
N ASP A 93 -8.42 -7.98 5.64
CA ASP A 93 -7.01 -8.21 5.92
C ASP A 93 -6.26 -8.26 4.59
N VAL A 94 -5.36 -7.30 4.37
CA VAL A 94 -4.45 -7.26 3.24
C VAL A 94 -3.06 -7.56 3.74
N ARG A 95 -2.47 -8.65 3.25
CA ARG A 95 -1.06 -8.96 3.50
C ARG A 95 -0.30 -8.84 2.20
N ARG A 96 0.68 -7.93 2.17
CA ARG A 96 1.59 -7.72 1.05
C ARG A 96 2.99 -8.12 1.48
N THR A 97 3.61 -9.03 0.74
CA THR A 97 4.99 -9.44 0.95
C THR A 97 5.82 -8.97 -0.23
N MET A 98 6.83 -8.14 0.06
CA MET A 98 7.89 -7.84 -0.89
C MET A 98 8.90 -8.98 -0.88
N VAL A 99 9.29 -9.48 -2.05
CA VAL A 99 10.33 -10.49 -2.20
C VAL A 99 11.38 -10.07 -3.22
N ASP A 100 12.63 -10.48 -2.99
CA ASP A 100 13.71 -10.31 -3.96
C ASP A 100 13.62 -11.33 -5.12
N SER A 101 14.57 -11.23 -6.05
CA SER A 101 14.69 -12.14 -7.21
C SER A 101 14.94 -13.62 -6.85
N HIS A 102 15.34 -13.92 -5.60
CA HIS A 102 15.52 -15.28 -5.08
C HIS A 102 14.31 -15.75 -4.26
N GLY A 103 13.26 -14.93 -4.15
CA GLY A 103 12.06 -15.22 -3.36
C GLY A 103 12.24 -15.00 -1.85
N ARG A 104 13.32 -14.34 -1.42
CA ARG A 104 13.53 -13.98 -0.02
C ARG A 104 12.59 -12.84 0.35
N PRO A 105 11.81 -12.94 1.44
CA PRO A 105 10.98 -11.84 1.90
C PRO A 105 11.86 -10.68 2.37
N LEU A 106 11.56 -9.48 1.90
CA LEU A 106 12.22 -8.23 2.29
C LEU A 106 11.36 -7.43 3.27
N GLU A 107 10.04 -7.46 3.08
CA GLU A 107 9.09 -6.71 3.90
C GLU A 107 7.74 -7.43 3.90
N VAL A 108 7.07 -7.44 5.05
CA VAL A 108 5.68 -7.89 5.16
C VAL A 108 4.84 -6.75 5.73
N THR A 109 3.99 -6.17 4.89
CA THR A 109 2.95 -5.21 5.28
C THR A 109 1.65 -5.97 5.55
N THR A 110 1.03 -5.70 6.69
CA THR A 110 -0.35 -6.14 6.99
C THR A 110 -1.22 -4.93 7.26
N ILE A 111 -2.36 -4.86 6.57
CA ILE A 111 -3.37 -3.82 6.75
C ILE A 111 -4.69 -4.48 7.14
N THR A 112 -5.32 -4.00 8.21
CA THR A 112 -6.68 -4.36 8.61
C THR A 112 -7.58 -3.14 8.45
N ALA A 113 -8.62 -3.25 7.64
CA ALA A 113 -9.47 -2.10 7.28
C ALA A 113 -10.98 -2.45 7.26
N PRO A 114 -11.89 -1.55 7.65
CA PRO A 114 -13.34 -1.72 7.50
C PRO A 114 -13.77 -2.01 6.06
N SER A 115 -14.49 -3.11 5.81
CA SER A 115 -14.86 -3.49 4.43
C SER A 115 -15.97 -2.64 3.82
N ASP A 116 -16.64 -1.80 4.61
CA ASP A 116 -17.71 -0.90 4.17
C ASP A 116 -17.20 0.42 3.61
N ARG A 117 -15.95 0.78 3.93
CA ARG A 117 -15.31 2.05 3.57
C ARG A 117 -14.02 1.87 2.75
N PHE A 118 -13.44 0.67 2.75
CA PHE A 118 -12.26 0.34 1.96
C PHE A 118 -12.55 -0.75 0.93
N GLU A 119 -11.89 -0.63 -0.21
CA GLU A 119 -11.84 -1.65 -1.26
C GLU A 119 -10.39 -1.97 -1.62
N VAL A 120 -10.15 -3.20 -2.10
CA VAL A 120 -8.88 -3.56 -2.73
C VAL A 120 -9.10 -3.70 -4.22
N ALA A 121 -8.40 -2.90 -5.01
CA ALA A 121 -8.35 -3.03 -6.45
C ALA A 121 -7.02 -3.65 -6.89
N SER A 122 -7.07 -4.55 -7.86
CA SER A 122 -5.91 -5.02 -8.59
C SER A 122 -6.20 -4.89 -10.07
N ALA A 123 -5.32 -4.19 -10.80
CA ALA A 123 -5.36 -4.14 -12.25
C ALA A 123 -4.21 -4.99 -12.79
N PRO A 124 -4.47 -5.98 -13.66
CA PRO A 124 -3.39 -6.69 -14.30
C PRO A 124 -2.63 -5.71 -15.20
N GLN A 125 -1.30 -5.81 -15.18
CA GLN A 125 -0.38 -4.91 -15.88
C GLN A 125 -0.69 -4.69 -17.37
N TRP A 126 -1.36 -5.64 -18.05
CA TRP A 126 -1.75 -5.49 -19.46
C TRP A 126 -3.01 -4.62 -19.68
N LEU A 127 -3.86 -4.41 -18.67
CA LEU A 127 -4.97 -3.45 -18.71
C LEU A 127 -4.51 -2.01 -18.41
N ALA A 128 -3.42 -1.84 -17.65
CA ALA A 128 -2.83 -0.52 -17.37
C ALA A 128 -2.19 0.11 -18.62
N THR A 129 -1.58 -0.70 -19.50
CA THR A 129 -1.01 -0.24 -20.78
C THR A 129 -2.08 0.07 -21.83
N ALA A 130 -3.23 -0.63 -21.79
CA ALA A 130 -4.28 -0.48 -22.79
C ALA A 130 -4.94 0.92 -22.81
N ARG A 131 -4.83 1.71 -21.73
CA ARG A 131 -5.35 3.08 -21.69
C ARG A 131 -4.38 4.16 -22.18
N SER A 132 -3.10 3.85 -22.41
CA SER A 132 -2.13 4.82 -22.95
C SER A 132 -2.02 4.76 -24.48
N THR A 133 -2.64 3.79 -25.13
CA THR A 133 -2.69 3.74 -26.60
C THR A 133 -4.07 4.22 -27.00
N GLY A 134 -4.14 5.46 -27.48
CA GLY A 134 -5.35 6.01 -28.05
C GLY A 134 -5.91 5.09 -29.15
N ALA A 135 -7.23 5.04 -29.20
CA ALA A 135 -8.08 4.42 -30.22
C ALA A 135 -8.23 2.89 -30.19
N GLU A 136 -9.50 2.52 -29.96
CA GLU A 136 -10.19 1.29 -30.39
C GLU A 136 -9.67 -0.06 -29.88
N SER A 137 -10.41 -0.65 -28.94
CA SER A 137 -11.06 -1.95 -29.19
C SER A 137 -12.14 -2.22 -28.15
N ALA A 138 -13.38 -2.23 -28.62
CA ALA A 138 -14.49 -2.85 -27.92
C ALA A 138 -14.25 -4.37 -27.88
N ALA A 139 -14.13 -4.94 -26.69
CA ALA A 139 -14.33 -6.36 -26.48
C ALA A 139 -15.32 -6.52 -25.33
N ALA A 140 -16.54 -6.91 -25.71
CA ALA A 140 -17.63 -7.25 -24.84
C ALA A 140 -17.24 -8.45 -23.95
N LEU A 141 -17.66 -8.40 -22.68
CA LEU A 141 -17.87 -9.58 -21.86
C LEU A 141 -19.28 -9.44 -21.27
N THR A 142 -20.25 -9.99 -22.00
CA THR A 142 -21.53 -10.44 -21.44
C THR A 142 -21.31 -11.89 -21.01
N LEU A 143 -21.61 -12.21 -19.75
CA LEU A 143 -21.74 -13.59 -19.24
C LEU A 143 -23.00 -14.26 -19.80
#